data_AF-A0A4Q4WPL5-F1
#
_entry.id   AF-A0A4Q4WPL5-F1
#
_cell.length_a   1.000
_cell.length_b   1.000
_cell.length_c   1.000
_cell.angle_alpha   90.00
_cell.angle_beta   90.00
_cell.angle_gamma   90.00
#
_symmetry.space_group_name_H-M   'P 1'
#
loop_
_entity.id
_entity.type
_entity.pdbx_description
1 polymer ?
#
loop_
_entity_poly.entity_id
_entity_poly.type
_entity_poly.pdbx_seq_one_letter_code
_entity_poly.pdbx_strand_id
1 'polypeptide(L)'
;MAEKEQRSQTSLSGDSECGTAASVGSDSLYPLQRCENERWEAAIKIPEDDKLDEPAKIDAIGKIRCWFSGGTEILLAYLAGETDVVTAAARLADLIEQTYSTADHGRVRHREEMMARGQRRYHSPEIALEMWGAAQYFPEPAGDVNNPPSTELQLWELLYGMLHAARRIPWAGEARQNKLVNPVRAPKARPDPAQLFPMTISLKRNWIWVTGALWSDLAILDPSAWETWSAACGCGAGWTLPEQQA
;
A
#
# COMPACT_ATOMS: atom_id res chain seq x y z
N MET A 1 -44.93 16.29 29.06
CA MET A 1 -44.80 14.94 28.48
C MET A 1 -43.79 15.04 27.37
N ALA A 2 -42.56 14.61 27.64
CA ALA A 2 -41.42 14.71 26.73
C ALA A 2 -41.13 13.31 26.20
N GLU A 3 -41.19 13.13 24.88
CA GLU A 3 -40.73 11.92 24.20
C GLU A 3 -39.21 12.00 24.01
N LYS A 4 -38.52 10.96 24.50
CA LYS A 4 -37.08 10.76 24.39
C LYS A 4 -36.79 10.11 23.04
N GLU A 5 -36.04 10.82 22.20
CA GLU A 5 -35.48 10.29 20.96
C GLU A 5 -34.26 9.42 21.27
N GLN A 6 -34.28 8.17 20.82
CA GLN A 6 -33.26 7.16 21.06
C GLN A 6 -32.25 7.23 19.91
N ARG A 7 -31.09 7.86 20.14
CA ARG A 7 -30.02 7.98 19.15
C ARG A 7 -29.13 6.73 19.21
N SER A 8 -29.20 5.92 18.16
CA SER A 8 -28.35 4.76 17.93
C SER A 8 -26.88 5.16 17.88
N GLN A 9 -26.03 4.35 18.51
CA GLN A 9 -24.58 4.50 18.56
C GLN A 9 -23.97 4.25 17.18
N THR A 10 -23.30 5.27 16.64
CA THR A 10 -22.41 5.16 15.49
C THR A 10 -21.03 4.72 15.99
N SER A 11 -20.53 3.62 15.45
CA SER A 11 -19.16 3.13 15.64
C SER A 11 -18.15 4.13 15.05
N LEU A 12 -17.20 4.56 15.87
CA LEU A 12 -16.08 5.43 15.50
C LEU A 12 -15.08 4.64 14.64
N SER A 13 -14.94 5.01 13.37
CA SER A 13 -13.79 4.70 12.53
C SER A 13 -12.62 5.59 12.97
N GLY A 14 -11.58 4.98 13.54
CA GLY A 14 -10.37 5.66 14.01
C GLY A 14 -9.39 5.93 12.88
N ASP A 15 -9.79 6.73 11.88
CA ASP A 15 -8.90 7.15 10.81
C ASP A 15 -8.18 8.46 11.16
N SER A 16 -6.87 8.33 11.35
CA SER A 16 -5.82 9.32 11.06
C SER A 16 -6.01 10.76 11.56
N GLU A 17 -5.78 10.98 12.85
CA GLU A 17 -5.67 12.33 13.45
C GLU A 17 -4.33 13.05 13.17
N CYS A 18 -3.44 12.49 12.34
CA CYS A 18 -2.09 13.06 12.13
C CYS A 18 -2.06 14.12 10.99
N GLY A 19 -3.22 14.66 10.59
CA GLY A 19 -3.38 15.58 9.44
C GLY A 19 -3.64 17.05 9.76
N THR A 20 -3.71 17.47 11.03
CA THR A 20 -4.11 18.84 11.36
C THR A 20 -2.90 19.78 11.47
N ALA A 21 -2.86 20.80 10.62
CA ALA A 21 -1.85 21.86 10.68
C ALA A 21 -2.00 22.67 11.98
N ALA A 22 -1.06 22.53 12.91
CA ALA A 22 -0.97 23.38 14.10
C ALA A 22 0.48 23.51 14.60
N SER A 23 0.75 24.68 15.17
CA SER A 23 2.04 25.23 15.64
C SER A 23 3.05 24.26 16.24
N VAL A 24 4.34 24.58 16.05
CA VAL A 24 5.47 24.00 16.81
C VAL A 24 5.15 24.06 18.31
N GLY A 25 5.04 22.90 18.95
CA GLY A 25 4.77 22.79 20.38
C GLY A 25 5.94 23.29 21.22
N SER A 26 5.75 23.37 22.55
CA SER A 26 6.78 23.79 23.52
C SER A 26 8.10 23.04 23.41
N ASP A 27 8.06 21.84 22.83
CA ASP A 27 9.18 20.89 22.76
C ASP A 27 9.98 21.05 21.45
N SER A 28 9.69 22.08 20.66
CA SER A 28 10.33 22.37 19.36
C SER A 28 10.18 21.29 18.29
N LEU A 29 9.38 20.26 18.53
CA LEU A 29 9.07 19.20 17.57
C LEU A 29 7.87 19.58 16.69
N TYR A 30 7.99 19.26 15.40
CA TYR A 30 6.85 19.32 14.48
C TYR A 30 5.81 18.24 14.83
N PRO A 31 4.52 18.46 14.53
CA PRO A 31 3.45 17.49 14.84
C PRO A 31 3.71 16.08 14.31
N LEU A 32 4.27 15.96 13.09
CA LEU A 32 4.66 14.66 12.53
C LEU A 32 5.74 13.97 13.35
N GLN A 33 6.76 14.71 13.80
CA GLN A 33 7.83 14.17 14.64
C GLN A 33 7.31 13.73 16.02
N ARG A 34 6.31 14.43 16.55
CA ARG A 34 5.64 14.03 17.81
C ARG A 34 4.86 12.73 17.63
N CYS A 35 4.05 12.65 16.57
CA CYS A 35 3.28 11.46 16.18
C CYS A 35 4.22 10.26 15.94
N GLU A 36 5.37 10.46 15.29
CA GLU A 36 6.42 9.44 15.11
C GLU A 36 7.05 9.01 16.44
N ASN A 37 7.41 9.96 17.31
CA ASN A 37 7.96 9.66 18.63
C ASN A 37 6.98 8.90 19.53
N GLU A 38 5.71 9.29 19.55
CA GLU A 38 4.67 8.60 20.32
C GLU A 38 4.48 7.15 19.83
N ARG A 39 4.47 6.94 18.51
CA ARG A 39 4.44 5.59 17.92
C ARG A 39 5.69 4.80 18.26
N TRP A 40 6.85 5.43 18.25
CA TRP A 40 8.11 4.81 18.65
C TRP A 40 8.06 4.34 20.12
N GLU A 41 7.70 5.23 21.03
CA GLU A 41 7.60 4.94 22.47
C GLU A 41 6.56 3.86 22.78
N ALA A 42 5.47 3.79 22.01
CA ALA A 42 4.48 2.75 22.15
C ALA A 42 5.01 1.39 21.62
N ALA A 43 5.73 1.39 20.49
CA ALA A 43 6.27 0.16 19.90
C ALA A 43 7.37 -0.49 20.76
N ILE A 44 8.25 0.31 21.40
CA ILE A 44 9.35 -0.24 22.24
C ILE A 44 8.88 -0.94 23.51
N LYS A 45 7.62 -0.73 23.93
CA LYS A 45 7.03 -1.37 25.13
C LYS A 45 6.45 -2.75 24.83
N ILE A 46 6.12 -3.05 23.57
CA ILE A 46 5.52 -4.33 23.15
C ILE A 46 6.41 -5.55 23.43
N PRO A 47 7.74 -5.51 23.20
CA PRO A 47 8.60 -6.67 23.46
C PRO A 47 8.53 -7.18 24.90
N GLU A 48 8.30 -6.26 25.85
CA GLU A 48 8.22 -6.53 27.30
C GLU A 48 6.82 -7.00 27.75
N ASP A 49 5.82 -7.05 26.85
CA ASP A 49 4.49 -7.54 27.18
C ASP A 49 4.44 -9.08 27.14
N ASP A 50 4.58 -9.70 28.32
CA ASP A 50 4.51 -11.16 28.51
C ASP A 50 3.13 -11.77 28.19
N LYS A 51 2.10 -10.96 27.96
CA LYS A 51 0.77 -11.45 27.57
C LYS A 51 0.65 -11.76 26.08
N LEU A 52 1.60 -11.27 25.27
CA LEU A 52 1.60 -11.43 23.83
C LEU A 52 2.63 -12.48 23.43
N ASP A 53 2.25 -13.40 22.54
CA ASP A 53 3.21 -14.24 21.84
C ASP A 53 3.89 -13.46 20.72
N GLU A 54 4.97 -14.01 20.13
CA GLU A 54 5.75 -13.31 19.09
C GLU A 54 4.87 -12.84 17.90
N PRO A 55 3.99 -13.67 17.30
CA PRO A 55 3.08 -13.19 16.25
C PRO A 55 2.16 -12.04 16.70
N ALA A 56 1.62 -12.09 17.92
CA ALA A 56 0.78 -11.01 18.45
C ALA A 56 1.58 -9.73 18.73
N LYS A 57 2.85 -9.84 19.14
CA LYS A 57 3.78 -8.69 19.25
C LYS A 57 4.00 -8.04 17.90
N ILE A 58 4.24 -8.83 16.84
CA ILE A 58 4.38 -8.31 15.47
C ILE A 58 3.07 -7.64 15.00
N ASP A 59 1.91 -8.24 15.24
CA ASP A 59 0.61 -7.64 14.91
C ASP A 59 0.39 -6.30 15.64
N ALA A 60 0.77 -6.20 16.91
CA ALA A 60 0.66 -4.98 17.71
C ALA A 60 1.63 -3.88 17.21
N ILE A 61 2.88 -4.24 16.89
CA ILE A 61 3.88 -3.29 16.36
C ILE A 61 3.42 -2.76 15.00
N GLY A 62 2.94 -3.64 14.12
CA GLY A 62 2.43 -3.26 12.79
C GLY A 62 1.28 -2.24 12.86
N LYS A 63 0.35 -2.43 13.81
CA LYS A 63 -0.75 -1.48 14.06
C LYS A 63 -0.27 -0.11 14.51
N ILE A 64 0.70 -0.05 15.43
CA ILE A 64 1.22 1.22 15.97
C ILE A 64 2.00 1.99 14.91
N ARG A 65 2.84 1.29 14.16
CA ARG A 65 3.72 1.94 13.19
C ARG A 65 3.00 2.27 11.89
N CYS A 66 1.87 1.63 11.61
CA CYS A 66 1.24 1.62 10.28
C CYS A 66 2.22 1.14 9.20
N TRP A 67 3.21 0.34 9.60
CA TRP A 67 4.26 -0.23 8.78
C TRP A 67 4.02 -1.72 8.71
N PHE A 68 4.12 -2.30 7.51
CA PHE A 68 3.77 -3.70 7.25
C PHE A 68 2.28 -4.04 7.49
N SER A 69 1.42 -3.06 7.80
CA SER A 69 -0.03 -3.31 7.93
C SER A 69 -0.72 -3.31 6.56
N GLY A 70 -0.52 -4.40 5.80
CA GLY A 70 -1.36 -4.71 4.63
C GLY A 70 -2.53 -5.62 5.01
N GLY A 71 -3.48 -5.82 4.08
CA GLY A 71 -4.52 -6.85 4.23
C GLY A 71 -3.88 -8.24 4.32
N THR A 72 -3.81 -8.81 5.52
CA THR A 72 -3.10 -10.08 5.78
C THR A 72 -4.06 -11.27 5.84
N GLU A 73 -5.36 -11.04 5.85
CA GLU A 73 -6.40 -12.05 6.07
C GLU A 73 -6.29 -13.18 5.04
N ILE A 74 -6.10 -12.84 3.77
CA ILE A 74 -5.98 -13.81 2.68
C ILE A 74 -4.69 -14.64 2.83
N LEU A 75 -3.57 -13.98 3.16
CA LEU A 75 -2.28 -14.64 3.33
C LEU A 75 -2.28 -15.55 4.56
N LEU A 76 -2.87 -15.12 5.66
CA LEU A 76 -2.97 -15.89 6.90
C LEU A 76 -3.87 -17.10 6.72
N ALA A 77 -5.03 -16.96 6.07
CA ALA A 77 -5.89 -18.08 5.72
C ALA A 77 -5.15 -19.11 4.84
N TYR A 78 -4.37 -18.63 3.86
CA TYR A 78 -3.55 -19.52 3.02
C TYR A 78 -2.48 -20.24 3.83
N LEU A 79 -1.75 -19.53 4.70
CA LEU A 79 -0.71 -20.12 5.55
C LEU A 79 -1.30 -21.16 6.51
N ALA A 80 -2.48 -20.89 7.08
CA ALA A 80 -3.25 -21.81 7.93
C ALA A 80 -3.80 -23.03 7.15
N GLY A 81 -3.85 -22.96 5.82
CA GLY A 81 -4.39 -24.04 4.97
C GLY A 81 -5.90 -23.99 4.80
N GLU A 82 -6.53 -22.86 5.15
CA GLU A 82 -7.97 -22.62 4.99
C GLU A 82 -8.33 -22.29 3.54
N THR A 83 -7.38 -21.81 2.75
CA THR A 83 -7.52 -21.58 1.31
C THR A 83 -6.31 -22.14 0.55
N ASP A 84 -6.54 -22.58 -0.68
CA ASP A 84 -5.47 -22.99 -1.59
C ASP A 84 -4.78 -21.76 -2.23
N VAL A 85 -3.61 -22.00 -2.85
CA VAL A 85 -2.79 -20.95 -3.46
C VAL A 85 -3.49 -20.27 -4.64
N VAL A 86 -4.29 -20.99 -5.43
CA VAL A 86 -4.95 -20.44 -6.62
C VAL A 86 -6.03 -19.46 -6.18
N THR A 87 -6.85 -19.86 -5.21
CA THR A 87 -7.89 -19.00 -4.63
C THR A 87 -7.30 -17.79 -3.92
N ALA A 88 -6.23 -17.98 -3.13
CA ALA A 88 -5.57 -16.87 -2.44
C ALA A 88 -4.95 -15.86 -3.44
N ALA A 89 -4.25 -16.36 -4.45
CA ALA A 89 -3.63 -15.52 -5.47
C ALA A 89 -4.66 -14.77 -6.31
N ALA A 90 -5.79 -15.41 -6.67
CA ALA A 90 -6.88 -14.73 -7.36
C ALA A 90 -7.44 -13.58 -6.52
N ARG A 91 -7.76 -13.82 -5.24
CA ARG A 91 -8.28 -12.76 -4.35
C ARG A 91 -7.31 -11.59 -4.19
N LEU A 92 -6.02 -11.85 -4.11
CA LEU A 92 -4.99 -10.79 -4.03
C LEU A 92 -4.85 -10.03 -5.36
N ALA A 93 -4.92 -10.73 -6.49
CA ALA A 93 -4.69 -10.15 -7.81
C ALA A 93 -5.91 -9.40 -8.37
N ASP A 94 -7.12 -9.92 -8.18
CA ASP A 94 -8.32 -9.46 -8.89
C ASP A 94 -8.62 -7.97 -8.63
N LEU A 95 -8.45 -7.50 -7.38
CA LEU A 95 -8.63 -6.09 -7.03
C LEU A 95 -7.60 -5.19 -7.72
N ILE A 96 -6.33 -5.62 -7.74
CA ILE A 96 -5.23 -4.89 -8.36
C ILE A 96 -5.44 -4.84 -9.88
N GLU A 97 -5.79 -5.97 -10.51
CA GLU A 97 -6.05 -6.07 -11.95
C GLU A 97 -7.21 -5.17 -12.39
N GLN A 98 -8.29 -5.14 -11.62
CA GLN A 98 -9.44 -4.28 -11.90
C GLN A 98 -9.05 -2.80 -11.86
N THR A 99 -8.29 -2.42 -10.83
CA THR A 99 -7.87 -1.03 -10.62
C THR A 99 -6.84 -0.61 -11.68
N TYR A 100 -5.90 -1.50 -12.00
CA TYR A 100 -4.90 -1.33 -13.05
C TYR A 100 -5.53 -1.12 -14.43
N SER A 101 -6.44 -2.02 -14.81
CA SER A 101 -7.08 -2.02 -16.14
C SER A 101 -7.93 -0.77 -16.38
N THR A 102 -8.35 -0.10 -15.30
CA THR A 102 -9.15 1.12 -15.36
C THR A 102 -8.35 2.39 -15.11
N ALA A 103 -7.03 2.32 -14.97
CA ALA A 103 -6.17 3.45 -14.59
C ALA A 103 -6.66 4.16 -13.32
N ASP A 104 -6.90 3.37 -12.26
CA ASP A 104 -7.53 3.78 -11.00
C ASP A 104 -8.90 4.43 -11.24
N HIS A 105 -9.78 3.74 -11.96
CA HIS A 105 -11.09 4.24 -12.34
C HIS A 105 -11.02 5.61 -13.07
N GLY A 106 -9.99 5.80 -13.90
CA GLY A 106 -9.74 7.01 -14.68
C GLY A 106 -9.01 8.13 -13.92
N ARG A 107 -8.75 7.98 -12.62
CA ARG A 107 -8.07 9.02 -11.80
C ARG A 107 -6.64 9.26 -12.24
N VAL A 108 -5.86 8.21 -12.46
CA VAL A 108 -4.47 8.36 -12.92
C VAL A 108 -4.47 9.00 -14.31
N ARG A 109 -5.35 8.55 -15.21
CA ARG A 109 -5.49 9.14 -16.55
C ARG A 109 -5.75 10.65 -16.50
N HIS A 110 -6.67 11.09 -15.63
CA HIS A 110 -6.95 12.51 -15.42
C HIS A 110 -5.74 13.25 -14.83
N ARG A 111 -5.15 12.72 -13.76
CA ARG A 111 -3.99 13.31 -13.06
C ARG A 111 -2.80 13.49 -14.01
N GLU A 112 -2.45 12.47 -14.77
CA GLU A 112 -1.31 12.49 -15.70
C GLU A 112 -1.56 13.47 -16.87
N GLU A 113 -2.79 13.60 -17.36
CA GLU A 113 -3.12 14.62 -18.37
C GLU A 113 -3.07 16.04 -17.81
N MET A 114 -3.52 16.26 -16.57
CA MET A 114 -3.39 17.56 -15.91
C MET A 114 -1.93 17.95 -15.69
N MET A 115 -1.09 16.99 -15.30
CA MET A 115 0.35 17.18 -15.23
C MET A 115 0.94 17.51 -16.61
N ALA A 116 0.63 16.71 -17.63
CA ALA A 116 1.09 16.90 -19.00
C ALA A 116 0.69 18.27 -19.56
N ARG A 117 -0.56 18.70 -19.33
CA ARG A 117 -1.04 20.04 -19.70
C ARG A 117 -0.20 21.15 -19.07
N GLY A 118 0.12 21.00 -17.78
CA GLY A 118 1.02 21.92 -17.08
C GLY A 118 2.44 21.92 -17.65
N GLN A 119 2.93 20.79 -18.16
CA GLN A 119 4.28 20.64 -18.70
C GLN A 119 4.41 21.13 -20.15
N ARG A 120 3.40 20.93 -21.00
CA ARG A 120 3.43 21.34 -22.43
C ARG A 120 3.77 22.82 -22.62
N ARG A 121 3.41 23.70 -21.68
CA ARG A 121 3.69 25.15 -21.74
C ARG A 121 5.19 25.52 -21.65
N TYR A 122 6.04 24.59 -21.22
CA TYR A 122 7.48 24.80 -21.07
C TYR A 122 8.30 24.35 -22.28
N HIS A 123 7.65 23.82 -23.32
CA HIS A 123 8.30 23.28 -24.52
C HIS A 123 7.75 23.94 -25.79
N SER A 124 8.50 23.85 -26.90
CA SER A 124 7.95 24.20 -28.21
C SER A 124 6.80 23.25 -28.57
N PRO A 125 5.86 23.63 -29.45
CA PRO A 125 4.73 22.77 -29.83
C PRO A 125 5.13 21.37 -30.30
N GLU A 126 6.22 21.26 -31.06
CA GLU A 126 6.73 19.99 -31.60
C GLU A 126 7.27 19.09 -30.48
N ILE A 127 8.10 19.65 -29.60
CA ILE A 127 8.66 18.93 -28.45
C ILE A 127 7.54 18.54 -27.47
N ALA A 128 6.57 19.44 -27.24
CA ALA A 128 5.43 19.18 -26.39
C ALA A 128 4.57 18.02 -26.94
N LEU A 129 4.33 17.98 -28.25
CA LEU A 129 3.59 16.92 -28.92
C LEU A 129 4.32 15.57 -28.81
N GLU A 130 5.63 15.55 -29.04
CA GLU A 130 6.46 14.35 -28.89
C GLU A 130 6.48 13.84 -27.45
N MET A 131 6.70 14.72 -26.47
CA MET A 131 6.86 14.33 -25.07
C MET A 131 5.55 13.98 -24.38
N TRP A 132 4.45 14.67 -24.70
CA TRP A 132 3.21 14.61 -23.92
C TRP A 132 1.98 14.28 -24.77
N GLY A 133 2.13 14.15 -26.08
CA GLY A 133 1.01 13.98 -27.01
C GLY A 133 0.12 15.22 -27.11
N ALA A 134 -0.87 15.12 -27.98
CA ALA A 134 -1.89 16.15 -28.12
C ALA A 134 -2.67 16.30 -26.81
N ALA A 135 -3.04 17.54 -26.48
CA ALA A 135 -3.88 17.81 -25.32
C ALA A 135 -5.22 17.09 -25.48
N GLN A 136 -5.58 16.34 -24.43
CA GLN A 136 -6.84 15.61 -24.38
C GLN A 136 -7.66 16.13 -23.20
N TYR A 137 -8.98 15.99 -23.32
CA TYR A 137 -9.89 16.32 -22.24
C TYR A 137 -10.40 15.02 -21.63
N PHE A 138 -10.06 14.81 -20.36
CA PHE A 138 -10.65 13.77 -19.53
C PHE A 138 -11.43 14.46 -18.41
N PRO A 139 -12.75 14.23 -18.30
CA PRO A 139 -13.50 14.78 -17.19
C PRO A 139 -12.88 14.29 -15.88
N GLU A 140 -12.95 15.13 -14.86
CA GLU A 140 -12.61 14.69 -13.51
C GLU A 140 -13.52 13.51 -13.14
N PRO A 141 -12.96 12.38 -12.69
CA PRO A 141 -13.76 11.22 -12.31
C PRO A 141 -14.77 11.61 -11.23
N ALA A 142 -16.05 11.33 -11.46
CA ALA A 142 -17.09 11.60 -10.48
C ALA A 142 -16.96 10.65 -9.28
N GLY A 143 -16.93 11.19 -8.06
CA GLY A 143 -17.10 10.42 -6.82
C GLY A 143 -16.19 10.87 -5.69
N ASP A 144 -16.80 11.18 -4.55
CA ASP A 144 -16.13 11.28 -3.24
C ASP A 144 -17.08 10.70 -2.18
N VAL A 145 -16.82 9.45 -1.74
CA VAL A 145 -17.36 8.89 -0.48
C VAL A 145 -16.47 7.73 0.04
N ASN A 146 -15.89 6.93 -0.84
CA ASN A 146 -14.91 5.89 -0.46
C ASN A 146 -13.84 5.85 -1.55
N ASN A 147 -12.78 6.65 -1.42
CA ASN A 147 -11.68 6.68 -2.38
C ASN A 147 -11.05 5.28 -2.46
N PRO A 148 -11.36 4.46 -3.49
CA PRO A 148 -10.84 3.10 -3.52
C PRO A 148 -9.32 3.18 -3.68
N PRO A 149 -8.57 2.29 -3.02
CA PRO A 149 -7.11 2.35 -3.02
C PRO A 149 -6.59 2.34 -4.46
N SER A 150 -5.59 3.16 -4.76
CA SER A 150 -4.94 3.17 -6.07
C SER A 150 -4.29 1.82 -6.35
N THR A 151 -4.01 1.53 -7.62
CA THR A 151 -3.21 0.34 -7.99
C THR A 151 -1.87 0.35 -7.25
N GLU A 152 -1.25 1.53 -7.13
CA GLU A 152 -0.04 1.73 -6.33
C GLU A 152 -0.22 1.30 -4.87
N LEU A 153 -1.26 1.80 -4.20
CA LEU A 153 -1.51 1.50 -2.80
C LEU A 153 -1.80 0.01 -2.60
N GLN A 154 -2.59 -0.62 -3.48
CA GLN A 154 -2.88 -2.05 -3.37
C GLN A 154 -1.63 -2.91 -3.59
N LEU A 155 -0.73 -2.50 -4.50
CA LEU A 155 0.58 -3.15 -4.65
C LEU A 155 1.42 -3.00 -3.38
N TRP A 156 1.43 -1.83 -2.74
CA TRP A 156 2.08 -1.62 -1.45
C TRP A 156 1.47 -2.48 -0.35
N GLU A 157 0.14 -2.57 -0.27
CA GLU A 157 -0.56 -3.43 0.68
C GLU A 157 -0.23 -4.91 0.47
N LEU A 158 -0.09 -5.35 -0.79
CA LEU A 158 0.35 -6.71 -1.12
C LEU A 158 1.76 -6.97 -0.57
N LEU A 159 2.72 -6.08 -0.87
CA LEU A 159 4.09 -6.20 -0.38
C LEU A 159 4.13 -6.20 1.16
N TYR A 160 3.47 -5.24 1.79
CA TYR A 160 3.44 -5.10 3.25
C TYR A 160 2.74 -6.27 3.93
N GLY A 161 1.65 -6.78 3.36
CA GLY A 161 0.99 -7.98 3.85
C GLY A 161 1.89 -9.22 3.79
N MET A 162 2.67 -9.37 2.71
CA MET A 162 3.65 -10.44 2.59
C MET A 162 4.78 -10.32 3.62
N LEU A 163 5.33 -9.13 3.81
CA LEU A 163 6.38 -8.87 4.79
C LEU A 163 5.89 -9.11 6.22
N HIS A 164 4.67 -8.70 6.53
CA HIS A 164 4.04 -8.95 7.82
C HIS A 164 3.81 -10.43 8.08
N ALA A 165 3.27 -11.15 7.09
CA ALA A 165 3.09 -12.59 7.17
C ALA A 165 4.43 -13.34 7.33
N ALA A 166 5.48 -12.88 6.66
CA ALA A 166 6.83 -13.44 6.78
C ALA A 166 7.35 -13.31 8.22
N ARG A 167 7.25 -12.11 8.81
CA ARG A 167 7.75 -11.82 10.16
C ARG A 167 7.06 -12.59 11.28
N ARG A 168 5.83 -13.02 11.03
CA ARG A 168 5.09 -13.87 11.98
C ARG A 168 5.55 -15.33 11.97
N ILE A 169 6.34 -15.72 10.99
CA ILE A 169 6.87 -17.08 10.88
C ILE A 169 8.24 -17.10 11.55
N PRO A 170 8.43 -17.85 12.65
CA PRO A 170 9.74 -17.95 13.28
C PRO A 170 10.80 -18.41 12.27
N TRP A 171 12.03 -17.92 12.40
CA TRP A 171 13.16 -18.27 11.52
C TRP A 171 13.32 -19.78 11.28
N ALA A 172 13.08 -20.61 12.30
CA ALA A 172 13.17 -22.08 12.19
C ALA A 172 12.03 -22.73 11.39
N GLY A 173 11.01 -21.97 11.01
CA GLY A 173 9.79 -22.42 10.32
C GLY A 173 9.95 -22.52 8.80
N GLU A 174 11.03 -23.15 8.31
CA GLU A 174 11.41 -23.18 6.88
C GLU A 174 10.27 -23.62 5.96
N ALA A 175 9.50 -24.64 6.34
CA ALA A 175 8.35 -25.10 5.55
C ALA A 175 7.27 -24.02 5.36
N ARG A 176 7.03 -23.20 6.39
CA ARG A 176 6.06 -22.09 6.31
C ARG A 176 6.63 -20.91 5.53
N GLN A 177 7.92 -20.61 5.68
CA GLN A 177 8.61 -19.59 4.89
C GLN A 177 8.59 -19.95 3.39
N ASN A 178 8.94 -21.19 3.06
CA ASN A 178 8.86 -21.71 1.69
C ASN A 178 7.42 -21.68 1.14
N LYS A 179 6.42 -21.95 1.98
CA LYS A 179 5.00 -21.86 1.60
C LYS A 179 4.60 -20.43 1.22
N LEU A 180 5.17 -19.40 1.84
CA LEU A 180 4.90 -17.98 1.57
C LEU A 180 5.43 -17.52 0.19
N VAL A 181 6.40 -18.23 -0.38
CA VAL A 181 6.90 -17.95 -1.74
C VAL A 181 5.82 -18.21 -2.80
N ASN A 182 4.89 -19.13 -2.55
CA ASN A 182 3.88 -19.48 -3.55
C ASN A 182 2.88 -18.33 -3.82
N PRO A 183 2.35 -17.60 -2.82
CA PRO A 183 1.59 -16.37 -3.04
C PRO A 183 2.31 -15.25 -3.80
N VAL A 184 3.64 -15.27 -3.87
CA VAL A 184 4.42 -14.34 -4.72
C VAL A 184 4.50 -14.86 -6.15
N ARG A 185 4.80 -16.15 -6.31
CA ARG A 185 4.95 -16.80 -7.62
C ARG A 185 3.63 -16.87 -8.39
N ALA A 186 2.53 -17.07 -7.69
CA ALA A 186 1.23 -17.28 -8.32
C ALA A 186 0.73 -16.04 -9.08
N PRO A 187 0.73 -14.80 -8.50
CA PRO A 187 0.45 -13.59 -9.25
C PRO A 187 1.41 -13.39 -10.43
N LYS A 188 2.72 -13.62 -10.24
CA LYS A 188 3.72 -13.48 -11.32
C LYS A 188 3.51 -14.46 -12.49
N ALA A 189 2.84 -15.58 -12.26
CA ALA A 189 2.50 -16.56 -13.30
C ALA A 189 1.17 -16.23 -14.01
N ARG A 190 0.42 -15.23 -13.56
CA ARG A 190 -0.82 -14.79 -14.21
C ARG A 190 -0.51 -14.03 -15.49
N PRO A 191 -1.40 -14.08 -16.50
CA PRO A 191 -1.30 -13.19 -17.64
C PRO A 191 -1.45 -11.74 -17.16
N ASP A 192 -0.69 -10.82 -17.76
CA ASP A 192 -0.84 -9.41 -17.47
C ASP A 192 -2.27 -8.93 -17.82
N PRO A 193 -2.93 -8.15 -16.94
CA PRO A 193 -4.22 -7.57 -17.23
C PRO A 193 -4.14 -6.62 -18.43
N ALA A 194 -5.24 -6.53 -19.18
CA ALA A 194 -5.31 -5.66 -20.33
C ALA A 194 -5.07 -4.19 -19.92
N GLN A 195 -4.20 -3.51 -20.67
CA GLN A 195 -4.04 -2.07 -20.51
C GLN A 195 -5.30 -1.33 -20.95
N LEU A 196 -5.52 -0.18 -20.32
CA LEU A 196 -6.54 0.77 -20.75
C LEU A 196 -6.25 1.26 -22.19
N PHE A 197 -7.23 1.17 -23.08
CA PHE A 197 -7.12 1.69 -24.44
C PHE A 197 -8.09 2.86 -24.68
N PRO A 198 -7.64 3.99 -25.27
CA PRO A 198 -6.27 4.31 -25.66
C PRO A 198 -5.41 4.85 -24.49
N MET A 199 -4.19 4.34 -24.38
CA MET A 199 -3.16 4.85 -23.45
C MET A 199 -2.57 6.18 -23.95
N THR A 200 -2.66 7.24 -23.14
CA THR A 200 -2.01 8.52 -23.44
C THR A 200 -0.49 8.42 -23.25
N ILE A 201 0.28 9.31 -23.89
CA ILE A 201 1.73 9.36 -23.69
C ILE A 201 2.07 9.66 -22.23
N SER A 202 1.29 10.52 -21.56
CA SER A 202 1.47 10.83 -20.13
C SER A 202 1.27 9.60 -19.25
N LEU A 203 0.22 8.81 -19.48
CA LEU A 203 -0.03 7.58 -18.72
C LEU A 203 1.06 6.52 -18.96
N LYS A 204 1.59 6.42 -20.19
CA LYS A 204 2.74 5.56 -20.51
C LYS A 204 4.03 5.94 -19.78
N ARG A 205 4.10 7.11 -19.14
CA ARG A 205 5.27 7.52 -18.35
C ARG A 205 5.08 7.25 -16.85
N ASN A 206 3.87 6.89 -16.42
CA ASN A 206 3.62 6.48 -15.05
C ASN A 206 4.28 5.12 -14.80
N TRP A 207 5.01 4.99 -13.69
CA TRP A 207 5.86 3.82 -13.40
C TRP A 207 5.09 2.49 -13.32
N ILE A 208 3.79 2.53 -13.03
CA ILE A 208 2.94 1.32 -12.99
C ILE A 208 2.53 0.88 -14.40
N TRP A 209 2.21 1.83 -15.29
CA TRP A 209 1.71 1.53 -16.64
C TRP A 209 2.78 1.55 -17.73
N VAL A 210 4.00 2.02 -17.43
CA VAL A 210 5.07 2.24 -18.42
C VAL A 210 5.44 0.99 -19.19
N THR A 211 5.47 -0.16 -18.53
CA THR A 211 5.86 -1.43 -19.16
C THR A 211 4.68 -2.18 -19.75
N GLY A 212 3.49 -1.97 -19.20
CA GLY A 212 2.31 -2.74 -19.54
C GLY A 212 2.26 -4.16 -19.03
N ALA A 213 3.17 -4.49 -18.14
CA ALA A 213 3.35 -5.83 -17.62
C ALA A 213 3.27 -5.81 -16.09
N LEU A 214 2.05 -5.64 -15.56
CA LEU A 214 1.81 -5.55 -14.12
C LEU A 214 2.42 -6.73 -13.34
N TRP A 215 2.15 -7.95 -13.79
CA TRP A 215 2.54 -9.19 -13.12
C TRP A 215 3.86 -9.74 -13.63
N SER A 216 4.12 -9.64 -14.93
CA SER A 216 5.38 -10.17 -15.47
C SER A 216 6.58 -9.37 -14.96
N ASP A 217 6.46 -8.05 -14.84
CA ASP A 217 7.51 -7.24 -14.24
C ASP A 217 7.41 -7.24 -12.72
N LEU A 218 6.21 -6.99 -12.19
CA LEU A 218 5.92 -6.89 -10.75
C LEU A 218 7.01 -6.12 -10.00
N ALA A 219 7.30 -4.91 -10.50
CA ALA A 219 8.46 -4.10 -10.09
C ALA A 219 8.54 -3.88 -8.56
N ILE A 220 7.39 -3.86 -7.87
CA ILE A 220 7.33 -3.72 -6.42
C ILE A 220 7.86 -4.94 -5.65
N LEU A 221 7.95 -6.11 -6.28
CA LEU A 221 8.53 -7.32 -5.69
C LEU A 221 9.91 -7.66 -6.28
N ASP A 222 10.53 -6.73 -6.99
CA ASP A 222 11.90 -6.93 -7.49
C ASP A 222 12.89 -7.01 -6.30
N PRO A 223 13.89 -7.90 -6.33
CA PRO A 223 14.87 -8.03 -5.24
C PRO A 223 15.56 -6.70 -4.86
N SER A 224 15.83 -5.82 -5.82
CA SER A 224 16.46 -4.52 -5.56
C SER A 224 15.53 -3.56 -4.79
N ALA A 225 14.24 -3.65 -5.08
CA ALA A 225 13.20 -2.90 -4.41
C ALA A 225 13.04 -3.41 -2.96
N TRP A 226 13.08 -4.73 -2.77
CA TRP A 226 13.05 -5.36 -1.45
C TRP A 226 14.21 -4.93 -0.56
N GLU A 227 15.44 -4.94 -1.08
CA GLU A 227 16.62 -4.53 -0.33
C GLU A 227 16.51 -3.05 0.08
N THR A 228 16.15 -2.17 -0.87
CA THR A 228 16.07 -0.74 -0.62
C THR A 228 14.95 -0.36 0.36
N TRP A 229 13.80 -1.00 0.26
CA TRP A 229 12.62 -0.66 1.08
C TRP A 229 12.59 -1.38 2.43
N SER A 230 13.32 -2.51 2.55
CA SER A 230 13.46 -3.24 3.81
C SER A 230 14.74 -2.86 4.58
N ALA A 231 15.65 -2.08 4.00
CA ALA A 231 16.90 -1.71 4.68
C ALA A 231 16.70 -0.72 5.86
N ALA A 232 15.60 0.05 5.88
CA ALA A 232 15.35 1.02 6.94
C ALA A 232 13.88 1.05 7.34
N CYS A 233 13.58 0.60 8.57
CA CYS A 233 12.31 0.93 9.21
C CYS A 233 12.25 2.45 9.47
N GLY A 234 11.23 3.11 8.92
CA GLY A 234 10.85 4.50 9.11
C GLY A 234 11.94 5.53 9.02
N CYS A 235 12.50 5.84 7.84
CA CYS A 235 13.44 6.98 7.67
C CYS A 235 14.44 7.17 8.83
N GLY A 236 14.96 6.08 9.42
CA GLY A 236 15.84 6.14 10.61
C GLY A 236 15.23 5.76 11.97
N ALA A 237 13.99 5.27 12.02
CA ALA A 237 13.36 4.78 13.25
C ALA A 237 14.04 3.50 13.76
N GLY A 238 14.57 2.65 12.88
CA GLY A 238 15.28 1.43 13.27
C GLY A 238 14.34 0.29 13.74
N TRP A 239 14.94 -0.81 14.19
CA TRP A 239 14.22 -2.07 14.46
C TRP A 239 14.11 -2.37 15.96
N THR A 240 12.92 -2.73 16.43
CA THR A 240 12.73 -3.34 17.76
C THR A 240 13.20 -4.80 17.75
N LEU A 241 13.44 -5.39 18.93
CA LEU A 241 13.95 -6.76 19.03
C LEU A 241 13.06 -7.80 18.33
N PRO A 242 11.72 -7.80 18.49
CA PRO A 242 10.84 -8.72 17.76
C PRO A 242 10.95 -8.55 16.24
N GLU A 243 11.11 -7.32 15.76
CA GLU A 243 11.27 -7.05 14.32
C GLU A 243 12.64 -7.49 13.76
N GLN A 244 13.68 -7.59 14.61
CA GLN A 244 15.01 -8.08 14.22
C GLN A 244 15.12 -9.61 14.24
N GLN A 245 14.34 -10.26 15.11
CA GLN A 245 14.38 -11.71 15.35
C GLN A 245 13.40 -12.50 14.47
N ALA A 246 12.46 -11.79 13.84
CA ALA A 246 11.47 -12.29 12.90
C ALA A 246 12.07 -12.74 11.57
#